data_AF-A0A2D4RZB5-F1
#
_entry.id   AF-A0A2D4RZB5-F1
#
_cell.length_a   1.000
_cell.length_b   1.000
_cell.length_c   1.000
_cell.angle_alpha   90.00
_cell.angle_beta   90.00
_cell.angle_gamma   90.00
#
_symmetry.space_group_name_H-M   'P 1'
#
loop_
_entity.id
_entity.type
_entity.pdbx_description
1 polymer ?
#
loop_
_entity_poly.entity_id
_entity_poly.type
_entity_poly.pdbx_seq_one_letter_code
_entity_poly.pdbx_strand_id
1 'polypeptide(L)'
;MAHPESFYHHIYDWQAMPRDSLLSILLKSCHRIMNTSNIRDVCTLIDQVILQLRLDGYYRLEVCSHVHIEHFQNGRQVSYHGLRPQKGSENRTIKIVELEHAIIFKMHFIQLYLSKHQESADLIDENKDVLLLWLMHLESVCLQVSLEELINQPLSSQQQDHADNLNFRSDLEANSEHLSHQKTQMYQTFNERVMSLLTPAERIQPSKYHQLLINALTIHQEQLSDLIKQQYGLFISAKRVFASIKEIS
;
A
#
# COMPACT_ATOMS: atom_id res chain seq x y z
N MET A 1 6.08 -11.17 27.18
CA MET A 1 6.52 -11.06 25.78
C MET A 1 5.64 -11.99 24.98
N ALA A 2 4.71 -11.45 24.21
CA ALA A 2 3.75 -12.25 23.45
C ALA A 2 4.43 -12.81 22.20
N HIS A 3 4.30 -14.12 21.99
CA HIS A 3 4.73 -14.78 20.76
C HIS A 3 3.84 -14.31 19.58
N PRO A 4 4.39 -14.14 18.36
CA PRO A 4 3.59 -13.88 17.18
C PRO A 4 2.97 -15.20 16.73
N GLU A 5 1.92 -15.63 17.41
CA GLU A 5 1.13 -16.77 16.96
C GLU A 5 0.49 -16.44 15.60
N SER A 6 0.57 -17.43 14.73
CA SER A 6 0.03 -17.58 13.38
C SER A 6 -1.00 -16.57 12.85
N PHE A 7 -0.67 -15.37 12.35
CA PHE A 7 -1.67 -14.36 11.93
C PHE A 7 -2.74 -14.88 10.95
N TYR A 8 -2.41 -15.85 10.10
CA TYR A 8 -3.33 -16.34 9.06
C TYR A 8 -3.97 -17.71 9.36
N HIS A 9 -3.70 -18.34 10.51
CA HIS A 9 -4.01 -19.77 10.75
C HIS A 9 -5.50 -20.14 10.83
N HIS A 10 -6.42 -19.16 10.76
CA HIS A 10 -7.80 -19.39 11.18
C HIS A 10 -8.89 -19.01 10.16
N ILE A 11 -8.59 -18.58 8.93
CA ILE A 11 -9.58 -17.73 8.25
C ILE A 11 -10.17 -18.28 6.93
N TYR A 12 -9.63 -19.31 6.25
CA TYR A 12 -10.26 -19.69 4.96
C TYR A 12 -10.23 -21.17 4.57
N ASP A 13 -11.28 -21.59 3.86
CA ASP A 13 -11.39 -22.87 3.15
C ASP A 13 -10.89 -22.72 1.71
N TRP A 14 -9.58 -22.90 1.54
CA TRP A 14 -8.84 -22.61 0.30
C TRP A 14 -9.02 -23.65 -0.82
N GLN A 15 -9.74 -24.75 -0.57
CA GLN A 15 -9.96 -25.82 -1.55
C GLN A 15 -10.97 -25.43 -2.64
N ALA A 16 -11.84 -24.48 -2.34
CA ALA A 16 -12.91 -24.05 -3.24
C ALA A 16 -12.62 -22.73 -3.96
N MET A 17 -11.45 -22.10 -3.74
CA MET A 17 -11.22 -20.73 -4.22
C MET A 17 -11.16 -20.64 -5.75
N PRO A 18 -12.10 -19.93 -6.39
CA PRO A 18 -12.02 -19.67 -7.82
C PRO A 18 -10.74 -18.89 -8.17
N ARG A 19 -10.27 -18.99 -9.42
CA ARG A 19 -9.12 -18.20 -9.91
C ARG A 19 -9.33 -16.68 -9.79
N ASP A 20 -10.58 -16.26 -9.62
CA ASP A 20 -11.05 -14.89 -9.43
C ASP A 20 -11.50 -14.63 -7.99
N SER A 21 -11.00 -15.40 -7.02
CA SER A 21 -11.20 -15.10 -5.60
C SER A 21 -10.52 -13.77 -5.24
N LEU A 22 -11.07 -13.08 -4.24
CA LEU A 22 -10.53 -11.79 -3.79
C LEU A 22 -9.04 -11.87 -3.47
N LEU A 23 -8.58 -12.93 -2.80
CA LEU A 23 -7.16 -13.18 -2.54
C LEU A 23 -6.33 -13.14 -3.83
N SER A 24 -6.72 -13.94 -4.84
CA SER A 24 -5.99 -14.03 -6.12
C SER A 24 -5.93 -12.67 -6.80
N ILE A 25 -7.02 -11.91 -6.78
CA ILE A 25 -7.12 -10.56 -7.35
C ILE A 25 -6.18 -9.60 -6.63
N LEU A 26 -6.24 -9.56 -5.29
CA LEU A 26 -5.40 -8.66 -4.49
C LEU A 26 -3.92 -9.00 -4.62
N LEU A 27 -3.54 -10.29 -4.53
CA LEU A 27 -2.13 -10.70 -4.63
C LEU A 27 -1.55 -10.44 -6.03
N LYS A 28 -2.32 -10.70 -7.11
CA LYS A 28 -1.92 -10.31 -8.47
C LYS A 28 -1.82 -8.79 -8.61
N SER A 29 -2.72 -8.05 -7.96
CA SER A 29 -2.66 -6.59 -7.95
C SER A 29 -1.42 -6.08 -7.22
N CYS A 30 -1.02 -6.69 -6.09
CA CYS A 30 0.25 -6.38 -5.42
C CYS A 30 1.41 -6.46 -6.41
N HIS A 31 1.53 -7.55 -7.18
CA HIS A 31 2.57 -7.69 -8.22
C HIS A 31 2.56 -6.54 -9.25
N ARG A 32 1.38 -6.06 -9.64
CA ARG A 32 1.27 -4.92 -10.58
C ARG A 32 1.67 -3.60 -9.92
N ILE A 33 1.27 -3.37 -8.67
CA ILE A 33 1.64 -2.19 -7.88
C ILE A 33 3.16 -2.10 -7.74
N MET A 34 3.84 -3.22 -7.51
CA MET A 34 5.30 -3.27 -7.38
C MET A 34 6.06 -2.69 -8.58
N ASN A 35 5.48 -2.82 -9.78
CA ASN A 35 6.07 -2.35 -11.04
C ASN A 35 5.61 -0.93 -11.43
N THR A 36 4.88 -0.25 -10.55
CA THR A 36 4.35 1.08 -10.80
C THR A 36 5.30 2.15 -10.25
N SER A 37 5.50 3.22 -11.03
CA SER A 37 6.38 4.35 -10.68
C SER A 37 5.65 5.70 -10.66
N ASN A 38 4.35 5.75 -10.97
CA ASN A 38 3.58 7.00 -10.96
C ASN A 38 2.18 6.81 -10.37
N ILE A 39 1.62 7.90 -9.84
CA ILE A 39 0.34 7.88 -9.13
C ILE A 39 -0.86 7.62 -10.03
N ARG A 40 -0.80 7.96 -11.33
CA ARG A 40 -1.91 7.71 -12.25
C ARG A 40 -2.14 6.21 -12.46
N ASP A 41 -1.06 5.47 -12.59
CA ASP A 41 -1.10 4.01 -12.72
C ASP A 41 -1.56 3.36 -11.41
N VAL A 42 -1.16 3.93 -10.25
CA VAL A 42 -1.66 3.52 -8.93
C VAL A 42 -3.19 3.68 -8.85
N CYS A 43 -3.73 4.85 -9.21
CA CYS A 43 -5.18 5.07 -9.24
C CYS A 43 -5.89 4.08 -10.17
N THR A 44 -5.33 3.87 -11.37
CA THR A 44 -5.88 2.92 -12.36
C THR A 44 -5.92 1.48 -11.80
N LEU A 45 -4.90 1.07 -11.04
CA LEU A 45 -4.87 -0.24 -10.39
C LEU A 45 -5.91 -0.35 -9.27
N ILE A 46 -6.06 0.70 -8.47
CA ILE A 46 -7.09 0.78 -7.42
C ILE A 46 -8.49 0.64 -8.05
N ASP A 47 -8.78 1.42 -9.09
CA ASP A 47 -10.08 1.40 -9.79
C ASP A 47 -10.38 0.03 -10.40
N GLN A 48 -9.38 -0.62 -11.00
CA GLN A 48 -9.53 -1.97 -11.57
C GLN A 48 -9.83 -3.02 -10.50
N VAL A 49 -9.15 -2.97 -9.35
CA VAL A 49 -9.40 -3.89 -8.23
C VAL A 49 -10.80 -3.67 -7.66
N ILE A 50 -11.19 -2.41 -7.43
CA ILE A 50 -12.52 -2.04 -6.93
C ILE A 50 -13.61 -2.56 -7.87
N LEU A 51 -13.44 -2.36 -9.19
CA LEU A 51 -14.38 -2.84 -10.20
C LEU A 51 -14.48 -4.36 -10.21
N GLN A 52 -13.35 -5.05 -10.17
CA GLN A 52 -13.29 -6.52 -10.23
C GLN A 52 -13.92 -7.16 -8.98
N LEU A 53 -13.68 -6.57 -7.82
CA LEU A 53 -14.22 -7.02 -6.53
C LEU A 53 -15.63 -6.49 -6.24
N ARG A 54 -16.18 -5.64 -7.11
CA ARG A 54 -17.50 -5.02 -6.96
C ARG A 54 -17.68 -4.34 -5.59
N LEU A 55 -16.64 -3.70 -5.10
CA LEU A 55 -16.66 -3.05 -3.78
C LEU A 55 -17.56 -1.82 -3.78
N ASP A 56 -17.98 -1.43 -2.58
CA ASP A 56 -18.75 -0.22 -2.30
C ASP A 56 -17.99 0.66 -1.31
N GLY A 57 -17.98 1.98 -1.52
CA GLY A 57 -17.30 2.91 -0.64
C GLY A 57 -16.56 4.03 -1.35
N TYR A 58 -15.39 4.40 -0.81
CA TYR A 58 -14.51 5.39 -1.44
C TYR A 58 -13.05 5.16 -1.08
N TYR A 59 -12.15 5.67 -1.91
CA TYR A 59 -10.75 5.85 -1.54
C TYR A 59 -10.35 7.32 -1.65
N ARG A 60 -9.39 7.70 -0.81
CA ARG A 60 -8.67 8.97 -0.90
C ARG A 60 -7.19 8.64 -1.00
N LEU A 61 -6.56 9.13 -2.06
CA LEU A 61 -5.13 9.06 -2.28
C LEU A 61 -4.59 10.48 -2.34
N GLU A 62 -3.81 10.87 -1.34
CA GLU A 62 -3.19 12.20 -1.26
C GLU A 62 -1.69 11.99 -1.38
N VAL A 63 -1.09 12.41 -2.49
CA VAL A 63 0.35 12.29 -2.73
C VAL A 63 0.87 13.62 -3.24
N CYS A 64 1.87 14.16 -2.53
CA CYS A 64 2.43 15.47 -2.82
C CYS A 64 1.36 16.57 -2.87
N SER A 65 1.18 17.22 -4.02
CA SER A 65 0.16 18.26 -4.24
C SER A 65 -1.15 17.72 -4.82
N HIS A 66 -1.26 16.42 -5.08
CA HIS A 66 -2.41 15.80 -5.73
C HIS A 66 -3.29 15.07 -4.72
N VAL A 67 -4.60 15.34 -4.79
CA VAL A 67 -5.61 14.65 -4.00
C VAL A 67 -6.60 13.99 -4.96
N HIS A 68 -6.63 12.67 -4.96
CA HIS A 68 -7.58 11.84 -5.68
C HIS A 68 -8.60 11.29 -4.69
N ILE A 69 -9.88 11.52 -4.96
CA ILE A 69 -10.98 11.00 -4.16
C ILE A 69 -11.99 10.41 -5.12
N GLU A 70 -12.21 9.10 -5.00
CA GLU A 70 -13.16 8.39 -5.85
C GLU A 70 -14.15 7.60 -5.01
N HIS A 71 -15.42 7.75 -5.35
CA HIS A 71 -16.52 7.02 -4.74
C HIS A 71 -16.97 5.93 -5.71
N PHE A 72 -17.32 4.79 -5.16
CA PHE A 72 -17.67 3.62 -5.95
C PHE A 72 -18.87 2.88 -5.37
N GLN A 73 -19.72 2.40 -6.27
CA GLN A 73 -20.85 1.53 -5.97
C GLN A 73 -20.90 0.36 -6.98
N ASN A 74 -20.99 -0.87 -6.48
CA ASN A 74 -20.88 -2.11 -7.23
C ASN A 74 -19.63 -2.11 -8.13
N GLY A 75 -18.53 -1.61 -7.57
CA GLY A 75 -17.24 -1.43 -8.23
C GLY A 75 -17.16 -0.32 -9.29
N ARG A 76 -18.26 0.40 -9.56
CA ARG A 76 -18.30 1.47 -10.57
C ARG A 76 -18.17 2.83 -9.92
N GLN A 77 -17.41 3.72 -10.55
CA GLN A 77 -17.30 5.11 -10.12
C GLN A 77 -18.67 5.79 -10.11
N VAL A 78 -18.98 6.48 -9.03
CA VAL A 78 -20.23 7.24 -8.86
C VAL A 78 -19.93 8.66 -8.43
N SER A 79 -20.75 9.60 -8.90
CA SER A 79 -20.71 10.98 -8.39
C SER A 79 -21.36 11.01 -7.01
N TYR A 80 -20.59 11.40 -5.98
CA TYR A 80 -21.09 11.52 -4.62
C TYR A 80 -21.08 12.98 -4.16
N HIS A 81 -22.20 13.45 -3.62
CA HIS A 81 -22.41 14.82 -3.16
C HIS A 81 -22.54 14.96 -1.64
N GLY A 82 -22.24 13.89 -0.88
CA GLY A 82 -22.38 13.86 0.58
C GLY A 82 -21.11 14.26 1.35
N LEU A 83 -20.91 13.65 2.53
CA LEU A 83 -19.82 13.98 3.45
C LEU A 83 -18.44 13.82 2.80
N ARG A 84 -17.60 14.84 2.93
CA ARG A 84 -16.23 14.84 2.39
C ARG A 84 -15.36 13.83 3.15
N PRO A 85 -14.61 12.96 2.44
CA PRO A 85 -13.58 12.12 3.04
C PRO A 85 -12.61 12.92 3.90
N GLN A 86 -12.47 12.53 5.17
CA GLN A 86 -11.51 13.14 6.08
C GLN A 86 -10.06 12.80 5.67
N LYS A 87 -9.10 13.64 6.09
CA LYS A 87 -7.67 13.46 5.82
C LYS A 87 -7.16 12.16 6.46
N GLY A 88 -6.13 11.56 5.84
CA GLY A 88 -5.45 10.36 6.32
C GLY A 88 -4.79 10.52 7.69
N SER A 89 -4.12 9.47 8.18
CA SER A 89 -3.49 9.46 9.51
C SER A 89 -2.18 10.27 9.48
N GLU A 90 -2.15 11.44 10.14
CA GLU A 90 -0.91 12.23 10.29
C GLU A 90 0.10 11.59 11.26
N ASN A 91 -0.32 10.59 12.04
CA ASN A 91 0.41 10.07 13.21
C ASN A 91 1.14 8.74 12.99
N ARG A 92 1.71 8.50 11.79
CA ARG A 92 2.66 7.40 11.53
C ARG A 92 2.14 5.98 11.80
N THR A 93 0.83 5.81 11.92
CA THR A 93 0.21 4.56 12.34
C THR A 93 -0.88 4.18 11.36
N ILE A 94 -0.79 2.95 10.87
CA ILE A 94 -1.89 2.26 10.20
C ILE A 94 -3.04 2.23 11.21
N LYS A 95 -4.17 2.81 10.82
CA LYS A 95 -5.39 2.78 11.64
C LYS A 95 -6.47 2.03 10.88
N ILE A 96 -7.00 1.00 11.52
CA ILE A 96 -8.15 0.25 11.05
C ILE A 96 -9.31 0.59 11.99
N VAL A 97 -10.41 1.06 11.43
CA VAL A 97 -11.64 1.35 12.17
C VAL A 97 -12.72 0.43 11.63
N GLU A 98 -13.12 -0.54 12.46
CA GLU A 98 -14.24 -1.42 12.17
C GLU A 98 -15.52 -0.80 12.72
N LEU A 99 -16.51 -0.62 11.84
CA LEU A 99 -17.86 -0.16 12.16
C LEU A 99 -18.85 -1.26 11.78
N GLU A 100 -20.08 -1.17 12.28
CA GLU A 100 -21.14 -2.13 11.96
C GLU A 100 -21.41 -2.23 10.44
N HIS A 101 -21.36 -1.09 9.74
CA HIS A 101 -21.69 -1.00 8.32
C HIS A 101 -20.48 -0.71 7.42
N ALA A 102 -19.26 -0.69 7.96
CA ALA A 102 -18.07 -0.34 7.19
C ALA A 102 -16.77 -0.79 7.85
N ILE A 103 -15.72 -0.88 7.06
CA ILE A 103 -14.33 -0.88 7.54
C ILE A 103 -13.58 0.29 6.92
N ILE A 104 -12.73 0.94 7.70
CA ILE A 104 -11.92 2.07 7.24
C ILE A 104 -10.46 1.78 7.52
N PHE A 105 -9.68 1.69 6.46
CA PHE A 105 -8.22 1.63 6.52
C PHE A 105 -7.67 3.03 6.30
N LYS A 106 -6.77 3.47 7.18
CA LYS A 106 -6.09 4.77 7.06
C LYS A 106 -4.59 4.59 7.23
N MET A 107 -3.86 5.03 6.22
CA MET A 107 -2.41 5.21 6.23
C MET A 107 -2.10 6.70 5.98
N HIS A 108 -0.85 7.05 5.69
CA HIS A 108 -0.48 8.46 5.50
C HIS A 108 -0.98 9.00 4.16
N PHE A 109 -0.77 8.27 3.07
CA PHE A 109 -1.18 8.71 1.73
C PHE A 109 -2.52 8.13 1.29
N ILE A 110 -2.86 6.91 1.72
CA ILE A 110 -4.11 6.25 1.35
C ILE A 110 -5.10 6.11 2.50
N GLN A 111 -6.38 6.37 2.20
CA GLN A 111 -7.52 5.96 3.01
C GLN A 111 -8.49 5.18 2.14
N LEU A 112 -8.92 4.01 2.60
CA LEU A 112 -9.93 3.18 1.96
C LEU A 112 -11.09 2.98 2.93
N TYR A 113 -12.27 3.41 2.53
CA TYR A 113 -13.53 3.13 3.20
C TYR A 113 -14.27 2.08 2.37
N LEU A 114 -14.62 0.97 3.00
CA LEU A 114 -15.42 -0.09 2.38
C LEU A 114 -16.73 -0.24 3.15
N SER A 115 -17.86 -0.12 2.45
CA SER A 115 -19.18 -0.42 3.00
C SER A 115 -19.38 -1.93 3.14
N LYS A 116 -19.87 -2.36 4.30
CA LYS A 116 -20.32 -3.72 4.54
C LYS A 116 -21.81 -3.81 4.20
N HIS A 117 -22.13 -4.40 3.07
CA HIS A 117 -23.48 -4.82 2.72
C HIS A 117 -23.52 -6.35 2.68
N GLN A 118 -24.71 -6.97 2.78
CA GLN A 118 -24.87 -8.42 3.04
C GLN A 118 -23.95 -9.34 2.21
N GLU A 119 -23.67 -9.02 0.94
CA GLU A 119 -22.81 -9.82 0.07
C GLU A 119 -21.30 -9.49 0.17
N SER A 120 -20.93 -8.29 0.60
CA SER A 120 -19.54 -7.84 0.72
C SER A 120 -18.98 -7.93 2.14
N ALA A 121 -19.84 -8.03 3.16
CA ALA A 121 -19.46 -8.00 4.57
C ALA A 121 -18.52 -9.17 4.93
N ASP A 122 -18.97 -10.41 4.70
CA ASP A 122 -18.17 -11.61 4.98
C ASP A 122 -16.87 -11.60 4.16
N LEU A 123 -16.96 -11.20 2.89
CA LEU A 123 -15.81 -11.08 2.00
C LEU A 123 -14.76 -10.11 2.55
N ILE A 124 -15.18 -8.94 3.04
CA ILE A 124 -14.29 -7.92 3.60
C ILE A 124 -13.71 -8.39 4.94
N ASP A 125 -14.52 -8.96 5.82
CA ASP A 125 -14.11 -9.35 7.17
C ASP A 125 -13.16 -10.54 7.16
N GLU A 126 -13.40 -11.52 6.30
CA GLU A 126 -12.49 -12.64 6.10
C GLU A 126 -11.17 -12.16 5.49
N ASN A 127 -11.17 -11.18 4.57
CA ASN A 127 -9.97 -10.83 3.78
C ASN A 127 -9.26 -9.53 4.22
N LYS A 128 -9.56 -9.01 5.41
CA LYS A 128 -9.04 -7.73 5.89
C LYS A 128 -7.51 -7.65 5.93
N ASP A 129 -6.83 -8.74 6.27
CA ASP A 129 -5.36 -8.77 6.35
C ASP A 129 -4.71 -8.67 4.96
N VAL A 130 -5.34 -9.29 3.96
CA VAL A 130 -4.87 -9.21 2.57
C VAL A 130 -5.19 -7.84 1.97
N LEU A 131 -6.34 -7.26 2.29
CA LEU A 131 -6.66 -5.87 1.95
C LEU A 131 -5.64 -4.90 2.56
N LEU A 132 -5.27 -5.13 3.82
CA LEU A 132 -4.24 -4.34 4.49
C LEU A 132 -2.88 -4.49 3.78
N LEU A 133 -2.47 -5.73 3.47
CA LEU A 133 -1.22 -5.98 2.74
C LEU A 133 -1.22 -5.29 1.37
N TRP A 134 -2.34 -5.32 0.66
CA TRP A 134 -2.52 -4.62 -0.61
C TRP A 134 -2.37 -3.10 -0.45
N LEU A 135 -3.01 -2.50 0.56
CA LEU A 135 -2.88 -1.08 0.88
C LEU A 135 -1.45 -0.70 1.27
N MET A 136 -0.71 -1.57 1.97
CA MET A 136 0.68 -1.32 2.32
C MET A 136 1.57 -1.22 1.07
N HIS A 137 1.31 -1.99 0.01
CA HIS A 137 2.05 -1.84 -1.25
C HIS A 137 1.78 -0.49 -1.91
N LEU A 138 0.51 -0.05 -1.92
CA LEU A 138 0.13 1.26 -2.44
C LEU A 138 0.83 2.37 -1.65
N GLU A 139 0.84 2.27 -0.32
CA GLU A 139 1.51 3.22 0.57
C GLU A 139 3.02 3.30 0.30
N SER A 140 3.70 2.16 0.12
CA SER A 140 5.14 2.13 -0.19
C SER A 140 5.46 2.80 -1.53
N VAL A 141 4.62 2.62 -2.55
CA VAL A 141 4.78 3.33 -3.84
C VAL A 141 4.56 4.83 -3.67
N CYS A 142 3.55 5.24 -2.90
CA CYS A 142 3.28 6.65 -2.64
C CYS A 142 4.43 7.33 -1.88
N LEU A 143 5.04 6.63 -0.92
CA LEU A 143 6.24 7.07 -0.21
C LEU A 143 7.40 7.30 -1.17
N GLN A 144 7.64 6.36 -2.08
CA GLN A 144 8.71 6.48 -3.06
C GLN A 144 8.48 7.68 -4.00
N VAL A 145 7.28 7.82 -4.57
CA VAL A 145 6.96 8.95 -5.45
C VAL A 145 7.12 10.27 -4.70
N SER A 146 6.73 10.33 -3.43
CA SER A 146 6.87 11.54 -2.61
C SER A 146 8.33 11.89 -2.32
N LEU A 147 9.19 10.90 -2.12
CA LEU A 147 10.63 11.10 -1.98
C LEU A 147 11.26 11.61 -3.28
N GLU A 148 10.91 11.00 -4.42
CA GLU A 148 11.37 11.42 -5.74
C GLU A 148 10.92 12.85 -6.07
N GLU A 149 9.69 13.23 -5.71
CA GLU A 149 9.23 14.61 -5.90
C GLU A 149 10.01 15.58 -5.02
N LEU A 150 10.28 15.25 -3.75
CA LEU A 150 11.10 16.07 -2.85
C LEU A 150 12.50 16.33 -3.40
N ILE A 151 13.16 15.31 -3.97
CA ILE A 151 14.46 15.44 -4.64
C ILE A 151 14.36 16.45 -5.79
N ASN A 152 13.31 16.34 -6.60
CA ASN A 152 13.16 17.12 -7.83
C ASN A 152 12.53 18.51 -7.62
N GLN A 153 12.18 18.90 -6.39
CA GLN A 153 11.59 20.21 -6.17
C GLN A 153 12.59 21.34 -6.50
N PRO A 154 12.14 22.41 -7.18
CA PRO A 154 12.99 23.52 -7.56
C PRO A 154 13.40 24.32 -6.32
N LEU A 155 14.65 24.77 -6.28
CA LEU A 155 15.22 25.66 -5.27
C LEU A 155 15.71 26.95 -5.93
N SER A 156 15.67 28.08 -5.20
CA SER A 156 16.40 29.29 -5.63
C SER A 156 17.91 29.05 -5.56
N SER A 157 18.74 29.92 -6.15
CA SER A 157 20.20 29.76 -6.11
C SER A 157 20.76 29.70 -4.68
N GLN A 158 20.32 30.58 -3.78
CA GLN A 158 20.76 30.58 -2.38
C GLN A 158 20.30 29.32 -1.62
N GLN A 159 19.09 28.85 -1.91
CA GLN A 159 18.57 27.60 -1.34
C GLN A 159 19.35 26.39 -1.85
N GLN A 160 19.74 26.41 -3.13
CA GLN A 160 20.53 25.37 -3.75
C GLN A 160 21.94 25.31 -3.13
N ASP A 161 22.62 26.45 -3.01
CA ASP A 161 23.93 26.53 -2.34
C ASP A 161 23.86 26.00 -0.90
N HIS A 162 22.79 26.31 -0.15
CA HIS A 162 22.61 25.78 1.19
C HIS A 162 22.34 24.28 1.21
N ALA A 163 21.49 23.78 0.30
CA ALA A 163 21.22 22.36 0.16
C ALA A 163 22.49 21.57 -0.19
N ASP A 164 23.35 22.12 -1.05
CA ASP A 164 24.61 21.53 -1.45
C ASP A 164 25.63 21.52 -0.30
N ASN A 165 25.69 22.59 0.50
CA ASN A 165 26.51 22.62 1.73
C ASN A 165 26.09 21.55 2.76
N LEU A 166 24.80 21.16 2.76
CA LEU A 166 24.27 20.09 3.60
C LEU A 166 24.37 18.71 2.94
N ASN A 167 24.87 18.60 1.71
CA ASN A 167 24.79 17.41 0.87
C ASN A 167 23.38 16.82 0.76
N PHE A 168 22.35 17.65 0.91
CA PHE A 168 20.97 17.19 1.11
C PHE A 168 20.47 16.33 -0.06
N ARG A 169 20.67 16.78 -1.30
CA ARG A 169 20.23 16.04 -2.49
C ARG A 169 20.96 14.71 -2.63
N SER A 170 22.29 14.73 -2.51
CA SER A 170 23.12 13.52 -2.62
C SER A 170 22.77 12.49 -1.56
N ASP A 171 22.58 12.91 -0.31
CA ASP A 171 22.22 12.00 0.79
C ASP A 171 20.81 11.43 0.60
N LEU A 172 19.86 12.27 0.16
CA LEU A 172 18.49 11.82 -0.09
C LEU A 172 18.42 10.83 -1.26
N GLU A 173 19.15 11.10 -2.35
CA GLU A 173 19.27 10.21 -3.50
C GLU A 173 19.87 8.86 -3.10
N ALA A 174 21.03 8.85 -2.41
CA ALA A 174 21.68 7.62 -1.97
C ALA A 174 20.80 6.77 -1.04
N ASN A 175 20.10 7.41 -0.09
CA ASN A 175 19.18 6.70 0.80
C ASN A 175 17.93 6.19 0.06
N SER A 176 17.40 6.96 -0.89
CA SER A 176 16.26 6.55 -1.72
C SER A 176 16.62 5.36 -2.62
N GLU A 177 17.81 5.39 -3.24
CA GLU A 177 18.33 4.27 -4.04
C GLU A 177 18.53 3.01 -3.20
N HIS A 178 19.07 3.13 -1.97
CA HIS A 178 19.21 2.01 -1.07
C HIS A 178 17.85 1.35 -0.75
N LEU A 179 16.83 2.15 -0.44
CA LEU A 179 15.47 1.66 -0.19
C LEU A 179 14.84 1.05 -1.45
N SER A 180 15.09 1.63 -2.63
CA SER A 180 14.64 1.08 -3.91
C SER A 180 15.26 -0.29 -4.20
N HIS A 181 16.53 -0.48 -3.84
CA HIS A 181 17.20 -1.78 -3.94
C HIS A 181 16.60 -2.82 -2.99
N GLN A 182 16.40 -2.46 -1.71
CA GLN A 182 15.73 -3.34 -0.73
C GLN A 182 14.33 -3.74 -1.21
N LYS A 183 13.56 -2.77 -1.71
CA LYS A 183 12.23 -2.99 -2.30
C LYS A 183 12.29 -4.02 -3.42
N THR A 184 13.25 -3.88 -4.33
CA THR A 184 13.43 -4.78 -5.48
C THR A 184 13.72 -6.22 -5.02
N GLN A 185 14.61 -6.40 -4.05
CA GLN A 185 14.95 -7.72 -3.49
C GLN A 185 13.74 -8.38 -2.80
N MET A 186 13.01 -7.60 -2.00
CA MET A 186 11.78 -8.06 -1.33
C MET A 186 10.73 -8.50 -2.36
N TYR A 187 10.55 -7.73 -3.43
CA TYR A 187 9.59 -8.05 -4.51
C TYR A 187 9.99 -9.28 -5.34
N GLN A 188 11.29 -9.51 -5.55
CA GLN A 188 11.77 -10.76 -6.13
C GLN A 188 11.38 -11.95 -5.24
N THR A 189 11.62 -11.84 -3.93
CA THR A 189 11.25 -12.87 -2.95
C THR A 189 9.74 -13.13 -2.94
N PHE A 190 8.91 -12.08 -3.01
CA PHE A 190 7.47 -12.22 -3.13
C PHE A 190 7.07 -12.98 -4.39
N ASN A 191 7.64 -12.65 -5.54
CA ASN A 191 7.32 -13.31 -6.80
C ASN A 191 7.71 -14.81 -6.75
N GLU A 192 8.88 -15.13 -6.21
CA GLU A 192 9.35 -16.50 -6.07
C GLU A 192 8.51 -17.34 -5.11
N ARG A 193 8.00 -16.74 -4.03
CA ARG A 193 7.33 -17.48 -2.95
C ARG A 193 5.80 -17.43 -2.99
N VAL A 194 5.22 -16.33 -3.47
CA VAL A 194 3.77 -16.11 -3.49
C VAL A 194 3.22 -16.30 -4.89
N MET A 195 3.79 -15.63 -5.90
CA MET A 195 3.26 -15.72 -7.27
C MET A 195 3.43 -17.13 -7.85
N SER A 196 4.51 -17.83 -7.50
CA SER A 196 4.73 -19.23 -7.87
C SER A 196 3.60 -20.15 -7.38
N LEU A 197 3.05 -19.89 -6.20
CA LEU A 197 1.91 -20.61 -5.62
C LEU A 197 0.58 -20.22 -6.29
N LEU A 198 0.50 -19.09 -6.98
CA LEU A 198 -0.71 -18.70 -7.75
C LEU A 198 -0.69 -19.28 -9.17
N THR A 199 0.47 -19.70 -9.67
CA THR A 199 0.63 -20.46 -10.91
C THR A 199 0.28 -21.95 -10.70
N PRO A 200 -0.45 -22.58 -11.65
CA PRO A 200 -0.84 -23.97 -11.55
C PRO A 200 0.37 -24.89 -11.79
N ALA A 201 1.12 -25.20 -10.75
CA ALA A 201 2.01 -26.36 -10.72
C ALA A 201 1.32 -27.49 -9.93
N GLU A 202 1.59 -28.73 -10.34
CA GLU A 202 1.18 -30.03 -9.78
C GLU A 202 0.41 -30.01 -8.45
N ARG A 203 -0.71 -30.75 -8.37
CA ARG A 203 -1.62 -30.83 -7.19
C ARG A 203 -0.88 -30.82 -5.85
N ILE A 204 -0.68 -29.62 -5.29
CA ILE A 204 -0.21 -29.45 -3.92
C ILE A 204 -1.38 -29.82 -3.01
N GLN A 205 -1.11 -30.61 -1.97
CA GLN A 205 -2.12 -30.91 -0.95
C GLN A 205 -2.63 -29.59 -0.34
N PRO A 206 -3.95 -29.36 -0.24
CA PRO A 206 -4.48 -28.05 0.12
C PRO A 206 -4.01 -27.49 1.48
N SER A 207 -3.84 -28.34 2.49
CA SER A 207 -3.30 -27.92 3.79
C SER A 207 -1.85 -27.45 3.70
N LYS A 208 -1.04 -28.12 2.87
CA LYS A 208 0.35 -27.75 2.59
C LYS A 208 0.41 -26.46 1.78
N TYR A 209 -0.46 -26.29 0.79
CA TYR A 209 -0.59 -25.06 0.01
C TYR A 209 -0.89 -23.87 0.92
N HIS A 210 -1.90 -24.02 1.77
CA HIS A 210 -2.33 -23.01 2.73
C HIS A 210 -1.18 -22.56 3.63
N GLN A 211 -0.47 -23.50 4.24
CA GLN A 211 0.63 -23.18 5.14
C GLN A 211 1.81 -22.51 4.43
N LEU A 212 2.12 -22.92 3.20
CA LEU A 212 3.18 -22.28 2.40
C LEU A 212 2.82 -20.83 2.06
N LEU A 213 1.58 -20.58 1.65
CA LEU A 213 1.12 -19.23 1.31
C LEU A 213 1.10 -18.32 2.54
N ILE A 214 0.57 -18.78 3.67
CA ILE A 214 0.60 -18.05 4.95
C ILE A 214 2.01 -17.63 5.31
N ASN A 215 2.93 -18.59 5.31
CA ASN A 215 4.31 -18.34 5.69
C ASN A 215 4.96 -17.32 4.75
N ALA A 216 4.70 -17.44 3.44
CA ALA A 216 5.20 -16.51 2.44
C ALA A 216 4.63 -15.09 2.63
N LEU A 217 3.32 -14.95 2.86
CA LEU A 217 2.66 -13.66 3.07
C LEU A 217 3.09 -13.01 4.40
N THR A 218 3.26 -13.79 5.46
CA THR A 218 3.71 -13.30 6.77
C THR A 218 5.12 -12.70 6.67
N ILE A 219 6.07 -13.45 6.09
CA ILE A 219 7.43 -12.96 5.88
C ILE A 219 7.44 -11.69 5.03
N HIS A 220 6.66 -11.69 3.95
CA HIS A 220 6.57 -10.52 3.07
C HIS A 220 5.98 -9.29 3.76
N GLN A 221 4.95 -9.49 4.58
CA GLN A 221 4.32 -8.41 5.35
C GLN A 221 5.30 -7.80 6.36
N GLU A 222 6.13 -8.61 7.02
CA GLU A 222 7.19 -8.14 7.93
C GLU A 222 8.21 -7.28 7.17
N GLN A 223 8.72 -7.80 6.04
CA GLN A 223 9.67 -7.08 5.18
C GLN A 223 9.09 -5.75 4.67
N LEU A 224 7.85 -5.77 4.19
CA LEU A 224 7.17 -4.58 3.68
C LEU A 224 6.89 -3.57 4.80
N SER A 225 6.53 -4.03 5.99
CA SER A 225 6.35 -3.16 7.16
C SER A 225 7.64 -2.43 7.51
N ASP A 226 8.76 -3.13 7.49
CA ASP A 226 10.07 -2.54 7.82
C ASP A 226 10.56 -1.60 6.73
N LEU A 227 10.36 -1.94 5.44
CA LEU A 227 10.62 -1.03 4.33
C LEU A 227 9.82 0.27 4.48
N ILE A 228 8.51 0.18 4.73
CA ILE A 228 7.63 1.33 4.90
C ILE A 228 8.09 2.19 6.08
N LYS A 229 8.47 1.60 7.22
CA LYS A 229 9.02 2.35 8.36
C LYS A 229 10.26 3.15 7.97
N GLN A 230 11.18 2.55 7.21
CA GLN A 230 12.40 3.22 6.76
C GLN A 230 12.09 4.33 5.75
N GLN A 231 11.23 4.06 4.76
CA GLN A 231 10.76 5.04 3.78
C GLN A 231 10.10 6.25 4.47
N TYR A 232 9.22 6.03 5.44
CA TYR A 232 8.62 7.12 6.22
C TYR A 232 9.66 7.91 7.01
N GLY A 233 10.60 7.21 7.65
CA GLY A 233 11.68 7.84 8.42
C GLY A 233 12.45 8.83 7.55
N LEU A 234 12.86 8.39 6.36
CA LEU A 234 13.53 9.21 5.35
C LEU A 234 12.63 10.34 4.85
N PHE A 235 11.37 10.06 4.53
CA PHE A 235 10.44 11.06 4.00
C PHE A 235 10.22 12.21 4.99
N ILE A 236 9.98 11.90 6.26
CA ILE A 236 9.74 12.91 7.29
C ILE A 236 11.00 13.71 7.60
N SER A 237 12.17 13.07 7.67
CA SER A 237 13.43 13.80 7.90
C SER A 237 13.75 14.70 6.72
N ALA A 238 13.64 14.20 5.50
CA ALA A 238 13.89 14.95 4.27
C ALA A 238 12.94 16.14 4.15
N LYS A 239 11.64 15.94 4.41
CA LYS A 239 10.64 17.02 4.38
C LYS A 239 10.96 18.14 5.38
N ARG A 240 11.47 17.80 6.56
CA ARG A 240 11.87 18.79 7.57
C ARG A 240 13.09 19.60 7.12
N VAL A 241 14.14 18.93 6.66
CA VAL A 241 15.35 19.61 6.16
C VAL A 241 15.01 20.49 4.97
N PHE A 242 14.20 19.98 4.04
CA PHE A 242 13.75 20.73 2.87
C PHE A 242 12.94 21.97 3.25
N ALA A 243 12.06 21.89 4.25
CA ALA A 243 11.34 23.05 4.75
C ALA A 243 12.29 24.12 5.31
N SER A 244 13.31 23.72 6.08
CA SER A 244 14.33 24.64 6.57
C SER A 244 15.16 25.28 5.45
N ILE A 245 15.49 24.53 4.39
CA ILE A 245 16.14 25.09 3.20
C ILE A 245 15.23 26.14 2.55
N LYS A 246 13.92 25.87 2.44
CA LYS A 246 12.94 26.78 1.83
C LYS A 246 12.73 28.10 2.57
N GLU A 247 13.06 28.15 3.86
CA GLU A 247 12.97 29.38 4.67
C GLU A 247 14.12 30.36 4.37
N ILE A 248 15.16 29.93 3.67
CA ILE A 248 16.26 30.80 3.24
C ILE A 248 15.76 31.69 2.09
N SER A 249 15.83 33.00 2.34
CA SER A 249 15.45 34.08 1.43
C SER A 249 16.57 34.42 0.44
#